data_AF-A0A8R2M0A0-F1
#
_entry.id   AF-A0A8R2M0A0-F1
#
_cell.length_a   1.000
_cell.length_b   1.000
_cell.length_c   1.000
_cell.angle_alpha   90.00
_cell.angle_beta   90.00
_cell.angle_gamma   90.00
#
_symmetry.space_group_name_H-M   'P 1'
#
loop_
_entity.id
_entity.type
_entity.pdbx_description
1 polymer ?
#
loop_
_entity_poly.entity_id
_entity_poly.type
_entity_poly.pdbx_seq_one_letter_code
_entity_poly.pdbx_strand_id
1 'polypeptide(L)'
;MFRPEETNVDAGRHTSNSQSIEFGPWHISYDVSRILPSMCATKVVCERDDDQFCQFCTYSKELKIPHFPDMVFPKNRLTLAHKSGASINFNPLDALKRVASTVEPVEVSCSEVWMQARPYAEKLKKSFDWTFCTDYKGSISDNITVWETEESIDFELLKQKNQILFYHDLTLFEDELHDHGVSKLSVKIRVMPSYWFVLLRYFLRVDDVLVRSNETRMFHMLNTDYILREYTSKESSAKDLNMPTSHMKEADDVIPFLPVKEKITHKLHFNCSS
;
A
#
# COMPACT_ATOMS: atom_id res chain seq x y z
N MET A 1 -3.99 -48.65 35.93
CA MET A 1 -2.99 -47.62 35.59
C MET A 1 -3.16 -47.32 34.10
N PHE A 2 -4.06 -46.39 33.78
CA PHE A 2 -4.40 -46.02 32.40
C PHE A 2 -3.54 -44.82 32.00
N ARG A 3 -2.73 -44.96 30.96
CA ARG A 3 -2.03 -43.84 30.32
C ARG A 3 -3.05 -43.09 29.45
N PRO A 4 -3.18 -41.77 29.56
CA PRO A 4 -4.00 -41.01 28.62
C PRO A 4 -3.24 -40.84 27.30
N GLU A 5 -3.95 -41.07 26.20
CA GLU A 5 -3.50 -40.78 24.84
C GLU A 5 -3.28 -39.27 24.70
N GLU A 6 -2.06 -38.89 24.30
CA GLU A 6 -1.76 -37.54 23.84
C GLU A 6 -2.52 -37.31 22.52
N THR A 7 -3.60 -36.55 22.62
CA THR A 7 -4.26 -35.98 21.45
C THR A 7 -3.32 -34.93 20.87
N ASN A 8 -2.56 -35.34 19.86
CA ASN A 8 -1.77 -34.46 19.03
C ASN A 8 -2.72 -33.47 18.33
N VAL A 9 -2.78 -32.25 18.86
CA VAL A 9 -3.52 -31.15 18.24
C VAL A 9 -2.69 -30.66 17.06
N ASP A 10 -2.88 -31.32 15.93
CA ASP A 10 -2.36 -30.87 14.65
C ASP A 10 -3.21 -29.67 14.20
N ALA A 11 -2.74 -28.46 14.51
CA ALA A 11 -3.36 -27.21 14.08
C ALA A 11 -2.31 -26.32 13.39
N GLY A 12 -1.98 -26.71 12.16
CA GLY A 12 -1.69 -25.76 11.09
C GLY A 12 -0.36 -25.02 11.20
N ARG A 13 0.73 -25.73 10.94
CA ARG A 13 1.99 -25.13 10.47
C ARG A 13 1.76 -24.57 9.06
N HIS A 14 1.08 -23.42 8.97
CA HIS A 14 0.83 -22.75 7.70
C HIS A 14 2.05 -21.95 7.32
N THR A 15 2.74 -22.38 6.26
CA THR A 15 3.84 -21.67 5.63
C THR A 15 3.39 -20.26 5.27
N SER A 16 3.95 -19.24 5.92
CA SER A 16 3.96 -17.91 5.35
C SER A 16 4.63 -18.01 3.98
N ASN A 17 3.93 -17.66 2.90
CA ASN A 17 4.54 -17.58 1.58
C ASN A 17 5.41 -16.32 1.54
N SER A 18 6.59 -16.42 2.14
CA SER A 18 7.62 -15.39 2.10
C SER A 18 8.76 -15.85 1.19
N GLN A 19 9.32 -14.90 0.45
CA GLN A 19 10.52 -15.12 -0.35
C GLN A 19 11.45 -13.92 -0.18
N SER A 20 12.73 -14.15 -0.46
CA SER A 20 13.74 -13.11 -0.43
C SER A 20 14.81 -13.32 -1.49
N ILE A 21 15.54 -12.26 -1.80
CA ILE A 21 16.71 -12.25 -2.65
C ILE A 21 17.79 -11.36 -2.02
N GLU A 22 19.04 -11.80 -2.12
CA GLU A 22 20.21 -10.96 -1.90
C GLU A 22 20.59 -10.28 -3.21
N PHE A 23 20.62 -8.96 -3.24
CA PHE A 23 20.94 -8.16 -4.40
C PHE A 23 21.98 -7.10 -4.04
N GLY A 24 23.26 -7.47 -4.21
CA GLY A 24 24.39 -6.63 -3.80
C GLY A 24 24.36 -6.36 -2.28
N PRO A 25 24.23 -5.10 -1.84
CA PRO A 25 24.11 -4.76 -0.42
C PRO A 25 22.65 -4.77 0.10
N TRP A 26 21.68 -5.14 -0.73
CA TRP A 26 20.26 -5.17 -0.38
C TRP A 26 19.78 -6.59 -0.11
N HIS A 27 19.15 -6.79 1.04
CA HIS A 27 18.25 -7.91 1.32
C HIS A 27 16.82 -7.47 1.00
N ILE A 28 16.20 -8.06 -0.02
CA ILE A 28 14.84 -7.73 -0.45
C ILE A 28 13.95 -8.92 -0.16
N SER A 29 12.87 -8.71 0.59
CA SER A 29 11.96 -9.76 1.00
C SER A 29 10.51 -9.31 0.99
N TYR A 30 9.60 -10.26 0.84
CA TYR A 30 8.18 -10.01 1.05
C TYR A 30 7.54 -11.10 1.91
N ASP A 31 6.47 -10.72 2.60
CA ASP A 31 5.60 -11.59 3.36
C ASP A 31 4.17 -11.51 2.79
N VAL A 32 3.49 -12.66 2.71
CA VAL A 32 2.08 -12.74 2.29
C VAL A 32 1.24 -13.35 3.41
N SER A 33 0.03 -12.83 3.59
CA SER A 33 -0.94 -13.27 4.57
C SER A 33 -2.36 -13.33 4.03
N ARG A 34 -3.25 -13.92 4.83
CA ARG A 34 -4.70 -13.87 4.61
C ARG A 34 -5.26 -12.51 5.03
N ILE A 35 -6.50 -12.24 4.62
CA ILE A 35 -7.24 -11.03 4.99
C ILE A 35 -7.43 -10.94 6.51
N LEU A 36 -7.43 -9.72 7.03
CA LEU A 36 -7.70 -9.36 8.41
C LEU A 36 -9.09 -9.88 8.83
N PRO A 37 -9.19 -10.66 9.92
CA PRO A 37 -10.50 -11.07 10.44
C PRO A 37 -11.35 -9.87 10.84
N SER A 38 -12.66 -9.94 10.59
CA SER A 38 -13.62 -8.88 10.92
C SER A 38 -13.90 -8.71 12.42
N MET A 39 -13.39 -9.63 13.25
CA MET A 39 -13.58 -9.63 14.69
C MET A 39 -12.32 -10.10 15.42
N CYS A 40 -12.18 -9.68 16.67
CA CYS A 40 -11.15 -10.18 17.57
C CYS A 40 -11.30 -11.70 17.79
N ALA A 41 -10.30 -12.47 17.38
CA ALA A 41 -10.27 -13.92 17.56
C ALA A 41 -10.02 -14.34 19.02
N THR A 42 -9.40 -13.47 19.83
CA THR A 42 -8.95 -13.78 21.19
C THR A 42 -9.36 -12.67 22.18
N LYS A 43 -10.67 -12.44 22.35
CA LYS A 43 -11.19 -11.37 23.22
C LYS A 43 -10.57 -11.37 24.62
N VAL A 44 -10.51 -12.56 25.25
CA VAL A 44 -9.96 -12.74 26.59
C VAL A 44 -8.48 -12.37 26.71
N VAL A 45 -7.70 -12.49 25.63
CA VAL A 45 -6.28 -12.07 25.60
C VAL A 45 -6.18 -10.59 25.29
N CYS A 46 -6.93 -10.11 24.30
CA CYS A 46 -6.88 -8.72 23.86
C CYS A 46 -7.48 -7.73 24.88
N GLU A 47 -8.18 -8.21 25.90
CA GLU A 47 -8.67 -7.42 27.02
C GLU A 47 -7.63 -7.23 28.16
N ARG A 48 -6.52 -7.99 28.17
CA ARG A 48 -5.54 -8.01 29.27
C ARG A 48 -4.55 -6.83 29.27
N ASP A 49 -4.62 -5.98 28.26
CA ASP A 49 -3.75 -4.80 28.08
C ASP A 49 -2.24 -5.08 28.28
N ASP A 50 -1.78 -6.24 27.79
CA ASP A 50 -0.41 -6.75 27.92
C ASP A 50 0.36 -6.76 26.58
N ASP A 51 -0.02 -5.88 25.65
CA ASP A 51 0.54 -5.73 24.30
C ASP A 51 0.48 -6.97 23.39
N GLN A 52 -0.17 -8.06 23.82
CA GLN A 52 -0.37 -9.29 23.04
C GLN A 52 -1.70 -9.26 22.25
N PHE A 53 -1.96 -8.16 21.56
CA PHE A 53 -3.19 -8.01 20.78
C PHE A 53 -3.17 -8.89 19.53
N CYS A 54 -4.33 -9.45 19.18
CA CYS A 54 -4.55 -10.02 17.86
C CYS A 54 -4.50 -8.91 16.80
N GLN A 55 -4.27 -9.29 15.53
CA GLN A 55 -4.12 -8.33 14.42
C GLN A 55 -5.30 -7.36 14.32
N PHE A 56 -6.54 -7.83 14.49
CA PHE A 56 -7.72 -6.97 14.48
C PHE A 56 -7.67 -5.89 15.57
N CYS A 57 -7.32 -6.28 16.80
CA CYS A 57 -7.22 -5.34 17.92
C CYS A 57 -6.05 -4.38 17.76
N THR A 58 -4.91 -4.83 17.22
CA THR A 58 -3.79 -3.95 16.86
C THR A 58 -4.26 -2.87 15.89
N TYR A 59 -4.88 -3.25 14.76
CA TYR A 59 -5.40 -2.30 13.77
C TYR A 59 -6.46 -1.36 14.36
N SER A 60 -7.37 -1.88 15.19
CA SER A 60 -8.43 -1.09 15.84
C SER A 60 -7.88 -0.04 16.79
N LYS A 61 -6.85 -0.39 17.57
CA LYS A 61 -6.21 0.54 18.51
C LYS A 61 -5.40 1.62 17.78
N GLU A 62 -4.66 1.21 16.75
CA GLU A 62 -3.72 2.08 16.02
C GLU A 62 -4.42 3.07 15.07
N LEU A 63 -5.44 2.63 14.32
CA LEU A 63 -6.00 3.42 13.22
C LEU A 63 -7.12 4.37 13.66
N LYS A 64 -7.90 4.05 14.71
CA LYS A 64 -9.03 4.86 15.19
C LYS A 64 -10.00 5.33 14.08
N ILE A 65 -10.16 4.53 13.02
CA ILE A 65 -11.10 4.76 11.91
C ILE A 65 -12.42 4.00 12.15
N PRO A 66 -13.57 4.46 11.61
CA PRO A 66 -14.88 3.87 11.87
C PRO A 66 -15.04 2.45 11.30
N HIS A 67 -14.40 2.14 10.17
CA HIS A 67 -14.35 0.82 9.56
C HIS A 67 -13.05 0.67 8.77
N PHE A 68 -12.66 -0.58 8.49
CA PHE A 68 -11.51 -0.93 7.65
C PHE A 68 -11.95 -1.17 6.20
N PRO A 69 -11.00 -1.14 5.24
CA PRO A 69 -11.24 -1.69 3.92
C PRO A 69 -11.77 -3.13 3.98
N ASP A 70 -12.62 -3.53 3.04
CA ASP A 70 -13.18 -4.89 2.93
C ASP A 70 -12.09 -5.97 3.02
N MET A 71 -10.94 -5.72 2.39
CA MET A 71 -9.81 -6.65 2.33
C MET A 71 -8.53 -5.96 2.77
N VAL A 72 -8.20 -6.03 4.05
CA VAL A 72 -6.88 -5.64 4.57
C VAL A 72 -5.99 -6.87 4.70
N PHE A 73 -4.75 -6.84 4.21
CA PHE A 73 -3.80 -7.96 4.35
C PHE A 73 -2.74 -7.64 5.41
N PRO A 74 -3.01 -7.90 6.70
CA PRO A 74 -2.34 -7.20 7.80
C PRO A 74 -0.85 -7.49 7.95
N LYS A 75 -0.39 -8.64 7.44
CA LYS A 75 1.02 -9.02 7.45
C LYS A 75 1.65 -9.01 6.05
N ASN A 76 0.93 -8.52 5.03
CA ASN A 76 1.56 -8.25 3.75
C ASN A 76 2.59 -7.16 3.94
N ARG A 77 3.83 -7.46 3.61
CA ARG A 77 4.94 -6.52 3.73
C ARG A 77 5.94 -6.74 2.61
N LEU A 78 6.41 -5.66 2.01
CA LEU A 78 7.64 -5.65 1.21
C LEU A 78 8.70 -4.90 2.01
N THR A 79 9.88 -5.51 2.17
CA THR A 79 11.01 -4.96 2.91
C THR A 79 12.25 -4.92 2.01
N LEU A 80 12.89 -3.76 1.94
CA LEU A 80 14.21 -3.57 1.35
C LEU A 80 15.14 -3.12 2.46
N ALA A 81 16.06 -3.99 2.87
CA ALA A 81 17.04 -3.70 3.92
C ALA A 81 18.45 -3.62 3.32
N HIS A 82 19.15 -2.51 3.56
CA HIS A 82 20.53 -2.30 3.14
C HIS A 82 21.49 -2.66 4.27
N LYS A 83 22.69 -3.14 3.92
CA LYS A 83 23.76 -3.45 4.90
C LYS A 83 24.17 -2.28 5.80
N SER A 84 23.91 -1.03 5.39
CA SER A 84 24.14 0.16 6.22
C SER A 84 23.16 0.34 7.39
N GLY A 85 22.07 -0.43 7.44
CA GLY A 85 20.94 -0.22 8.36
C GLY A 85 19.77 0.60 7.76
N ALA A 86 19.98 1.29 6.64
CA ALA A 86 18.88 1.85 5.84
C ALA A 86 17.85 0.77 5.45
N SER A 87 16.57 1.06 5.65
CA SER A 87 15.50 0.17 5.25
C SER A 87 14.27 0.91 4.76
N ILE A 88 13.55 0.28 3.85
CA ILE A 88 12.27 0.75 3.32
C ILE A 88 11.26 -0.39 3.48
N ASN A 89 10.13 -0.07 4.08
CA ASN A 89 9.05 -1.01 4.32
C ASN A 89 7.75 -0.49 3.71
N PHE A 90 6.97 -1.41 3.14
CA PHE A 90 5.63 -1.14 2.65
C PHE A 90 4.67 -2.08 3.36
N ASN A 91 3.72 -1.53 4.12
CA ASN A 91 2.75 -2.33 4.86
C ASN A 91 1.39 -1.58 4.95
N PRO A 92 0.27 -2.31 5.15
CA PRO A 92 -1.04 -1.69 5.16
C PRO A 92 -1.29 -0.81 6.39
N LEU A 93 -0.72 -1.16 7.55
CA LEU A 93 -0.96 -0.42 8.79
C LEU A 93 -0.47 1.02 8.66
N ASP A 94 0.78 1.22 8.24
CA ASP A 94 1.35 2.55 8.05
C ASP A 94 0.64 3.33 6.93
N ALA A 95 0.21 2.64 5.88
CA ALA A 95 -0.55 3.26 4.80
C ALA A 95 -1.93 3.76 5.27
N LEU A 96 -2.62 2.98 6.10
CA LEU A 96 -3.92 3.34 6.69
C LEU A 96 -3.80 4.38 7.79
N LYS A 97 -2.66 4.46 8.50
CA LYS A 97 -2.38 5.56 9.45
C LYS A 97 -2.40 6.92 8.75
N ARG A 98 -1.95 6.98 7.48
CA ARG A 98 -2.04 8.20 6.66
C ARG A 98 -3.49 8.58 6.39
N VAL A 99 -4.34 7.61 6.02
CA VAL A 99 -5.79 7.82 5.82
C VAL A 99 -6.44 8.41 7.07
N ALA A 100 -6.16 7.82 8.23
CA ALA A 100 -6.70 8.27 9.51
C ALA A 100 -6.26 9.70 9.89
N SER A 101 -5.11 10.15 9.38
CA SER A 101 -4.52 11.46 9.68
C SER A 101 -4.97 12.54 8.71
N THR A 102 -5.31 12.19 7.46
CA THR A 102 -5.94 13.08 6.47
C THR A 102 -7.43 13.22 6.77
N VAL A 103 -7.76 13.98 7.83
CA VAL A 103 -9.13 14.38 8.17
C VAL A 103 -9.51 15.71 7.50
N GLU A 104 -8.75 16.16 6.49
CA GLU A 104 -9.30 17.18 5.60
C GLU A 104 -10.39 16.50 4.79
N PRO A 105 -11.67 16.95 4.92
CA PRO A 105 -12.72 16.39 4.11
C PRO A 105 -12.26 16.50 2.67
N VAL A 106 -12.26 15.39 1.94
CA VAL A 106 -12.26 15.51 0.49
C VAL A 106 -13.49 16.38 0.20
N GLU A 107 -13.28 17.65 -0.09
CA GLU A 107 -14.30 18.55 -0.65
C GLU A 107 -14.54 18.02 -2.06
N VAL A 108 -15.17 16.84 -2.12
CA VAL A 108 -15.78 16.37 -3.33
C VAL A 108 -16.90 17.38 -3.54
N SER A 109 -16.70 18.29 -4.47
CA SER A 109 -17.77 19.05 -5.11
C SER A 109 -18.81 18.12 -5.79
N CYS A 110 -18.59 16.80 -5.76
CA CYS A 110 -19.56 15.72 -6.03
C CYS A 110 -20.15 15.05 -4.77
N SER A 111 -19.96 15.60 -3.56
CA SER A 111 -20.62 15.06 -2.36
C SER A 111 -22.13 15.05 -2.54
N GLU A 112 -22.71 16.03 -3.25
CA GLU A 112 -24.15 16.08 -3.52
C GLU A 112 -24.62 14.91 -4.39
N VAL A 113 -23.90 14.56 -5.46
CA VAL A 113 -24.28 13.44 -6.36
C VAL A 113 -24.10 12.10 -5.66
N TRP A 114 -23.04 11.95 -4.86
CA TRP A 114 -22.76 10.73 -4.11
C TRP A 114 -23.71 10.55 -2.90
N MET A 115 -24.07 11.64 -2.21
CA MET A 115 -25.10 11.66 -1.17
C MET A 115 -26.49 11.37 -1.76
N GLN A 116 -26.80 11.87 -2.96
CA GLN A 116 -28.06 11.58 -3.65
C GLN A 116 -28.22 10.10 -4.01
N ALA A 117 -27.14 9.38 -4.31
CA ALA A 117 -27.16 7.94 -4.55
C ALA A 117 -27.40 7.11 -3.27
N ARG A 118 -27.25 7.69 -2.07
CA ARG A 118 -27.40 7.01 -0.77
C ARG A 118 -28.24 7.85 0.22
N PRO A 119 -29.58 7.75 0.22
CA PRO A 119 -30.42 8.49 1.17
C PRO A 119 -30.19 8.13 2.66
N TYR A 120 -29.47 7.04 2.96
CA TYR A 120 -29.07 6.66 4.33
C TYR A 120 -27.71 7.23 4.76
N ALA A 121 -26.94 7.84 3.86
CA ALA A 121 -25.62 8.42 4.16
C ALA A 121 -25.69 9.71 4.99
N GLU A 122 -26.87 10.33 5.13
CA GLU A 122 -27.09 11.52 5.96
C GLU A 122 -26.69 11.34 7.44
N LYS A 123 -26.67 10.09 7.94
CA LYS A 123 -26.28 9.78 9.31
C LYS A 123 -24.76 9.69 9.54
N LEU A 124 -23.95 9.60 8.48
CA LEU A 124 -22.49 9.65 8.56
C LEU A 124 -22.01 11.11 8.62
N LYS A 125 -22.47 11.84 9.62
CA LYS A 125 -22.12 13.25 9.89
C LYS A 125 -20.71 13.43 10.50
N LYS A 126 -19.78 12.52 10.18
CA LYS A 126 -18.35 12.67 10.47
C LYS A 126 -17.57 12.56 9.17
N SER A 127 -16.68 13.52 8.98
CA SER A 127 -15.74 13.74 7.88
C SER A 127 -14.71 12.62 7.71
N PHE A 128 -15.17 11.38 7.57
CA PHE A 128 -14.29 10.24 7.32
C PHE A 128 -14.18 9.98 5.83
N ASP A 129 -12.94 9.87 5.34
CA ASP A 129 -12.66 9.46 3.98
C ASP A 129 -12.89 7.95 3.82
N TRP A 130 -14.08 7.59 3.36
CA TRP A 130 -14.48 6.23 3.02
C TRP A 130 -13.79 5.69 1.77
N THR A 131 -13.04 6.52 1.04
CA THR A 131 -12.26 6.08 -0.13
C THR A 131 -10.91 5.50 0.26
N PHE A 132 -10.50 5.63 1.53
CA PHE A 132 -9.20 5.22 2.04
C PHE A 132 -8.03 5.83 1.25
N CYS A 133 -8.17 7.09 0.81
CA CYS A 133 -7.14 7.77 0.06
C CYS A 133 -5.90 7.98 0.91
N THR A 134 -4.76 7.54 0.39
CA THR A 134 -3.47 7.62 1.08
C THR A 134 -2.41 8.22 0.18
N ASP A 135 -1.60 9.09 0.77
CA ASP A 135 -0.40 9.65 0.14
C ASP A 135 0.87 8.92 0.59
N TYR A 136 0.71 7.73 1.21
CA TYR A 136 1.80 6.91 1.72
C TYR A 136 2.87 6.65 0.64
N LYS A 137 4.14 6.88 1.00
CA LYS A 137 5.30 6.81 0.11
C LYS A 137 6.31 5.73 0.53
N GLY A 138 5.87 4.76 1.34
CA GLY A 138 6.74 3.80 2.03
C GLY A 138 7.27 4.34 3.36
N SER A 139 7.48 3.44 4.32
CA SER A 139 8.07 3.72 5.64
C SER A 139 9.58 3.57 5.54
N ILE A 140 10.33 4.66 5.70
CA ILE A 140 11.79 4.68 5.63
C ILE A 140 12.40 4.71 7.03
N SER A 141 13.56 4.09 7.25
CA SER A 141 14.29 4.18 8.52
C SER A 141 15.09 5.48 8.65
N ASP A 142 15.48 5.81 9.89
CA ASP A 142 16.26 7.01 10.23
C ASP A 142 17.64 7.07 9.56
N ASN A 143 18.12 5.95 9.03
CA ASN A 143 19.37 5.87 8.28
C ASN A 143 19.26 6.37 6.82
N ILE A 144 18.08 6.86 6.42
CA ILE A 144 17.82 7.43 5.10
C ILE A 144 17.55 8.93 5.24
N THR A 145 18.33 9.75 4.54
CA THR A 145 18.09 11.20 4.46
C THR A 145 17.41 11.54 3.13
N VAL A 146 16.36 12.36 3.19
CA VAL A 146 15.55 12.76 2.02
C VAL A 146 15.99 14.13 1.52
N TRP A 147 16.27 14.24 0.22
CA TRP A 147 16.69 15.46 -0.46
C TRP A 147 15.78 15.71 -1.66
N GLU A 148 15.37 16.96 -1.89
CA GLU A 148 14.67 17.32 -3.13
C GLU A 148 15.60 17.22 -4.33
N THR A 149 15.07 16.86 -5.50
CA THR A 149 15.85 16.79 -6.73
C THR A 149 14.97 17.00 -7.96
N GLU A 150 15.59 17.43 -9.05
CA GLU A 150 15.00 17.45 -10.38
C GLU A 150 15.34 16.19 -11.19
N GLU A 151 16.22 15.32 -10.69
CA GLU A 151 16.61 14.08 -11.36
C GLU A 151 15.42 13.12 -11.45
N SER A 152 15.08 12.69 -12.66
CA SER A 152 13.97 11.77 -12.91
C SER A 152 14.42 10.35 -13.20
N ILE A 153 13.53 9.39 -12.95
CA ILE A 153 13.76 7.98 -13.30
C ILE A 153 13.83 7.82 -14.82
N ASP A 154 14.90 7.21 -15.31
CA ASP A 154 15.04 6.88 -16.74
C ASP A 154 14.12 5.71 -17.13
N PHE A 155 12.98 6.03 -17.73
CA PHE A 155 12.01 5.03 -18.19
C PHE A 155 12.49 4.22 -19.40
N GLU A 156 13.46 4.70 -20.18
CA GLU A 156 14.01 3.91 -21.30
C GLU A 156 14.79 2.71 -20.79
N LEU A 157 15.52 2.87 -19.67
CA LEU A 157 16.16 1.76 -18.96
C LEU A 157 15.14 0.72 -18.46
N LEU A 158 13.95 1.15 -18.06
CA LEU A 158 12.88 0.26 -17.56
C LEU A 158 12.17 -0.52 -18.68
N LYS A 159 12.24 -0.05 -19.93
CA LYS A 159 11.65 -0.72 -21.11
C LYS A 159 12.55 -1.81 -21.68
N GLN A 160 13.83 -1.83 -21.33
CA GLN A 160 14.77 -2.83 -21.81
C GLN A 160 14.35 -4.24 -21.36
N LYS A 161 14.41 -5.19 -22.30
CA LYS A 161 14.07 -6.60 -22.03
C LYS A 161 15.23 -7.31 -21.35
N ASN A 162 15.39 -7.04 -20.06
CA ASN A 162 16.35 -7.73 -19.20
C ASN A 162 15.66 -8.86 -18.41
N GLN A 163 16.44 -9.86 -17.98
CA GLN A 163 15.93 -10.92 -17.12
C GLN A 163 15.50 -10.34 -15.77
N ILE A 164 14.28 -10.64 -15.35
CA ILE A 164 13.80 -10.30 -14.01
C ILE A 164 14.32 -11.38 -13.05
N LEU A 165 15.15 -10.97 -12.09
CA LEU A 165 15.74 -11.86 -11.08
C LEU A 165 14.76 -12.14 -9.94
N PHE A 166 13.97 -11.14 -9.57
CA PHE A 166 12.98 -11.23 -8.51
C PHE A 166 11.78 -10.34 -8.83
N TYR A 167 10.58 -10.86 -8.61
CA TYR A 167 9.33 -10.15 -8.85
C TYR A 167 8.29 -10.51 -7.81
N HIS A 168 7.58 -9.50 -7.33
CA HIS A 168 6.36 -9.72 -6.58
C HIS A 168 5.40 -8.54 -6.74
N ASP A 169 4.09 -8.81 -6.69
CA ASP A 169 3.00 -7.84 -6.70
C ASP A 169 2.12 -8.12 -5.49
N LEU A 170 2.15 -7.22 -4.52
CA LEU A 170 1.59 -7.42 -3.19
C LEU A 170 0.46 -6.41 -2.93
N THR A 171 -0.77 -6.90 -2.85
CA THR A 171 -1.91 -6.09 -2.40
C THR A 171 -1.79 -5.83 -0.90
N LEU A 172 -1.86 -4.56 -0.47
CA LEU A 172 -1.83 -4.18 0.95
C LEU A 172 -3.25 -4.07 1.51
N PHE A 173 -4.14 -3.38 0.79
CA PHE A 173 -5.57 -3.38 1.05
C PHE A 173 -6.39 -3.14 -0.22
N GLU A 174 -7.66 -3.53 -0.16
CA GLU A 174 -8.65 -3.34 -1.23
C GLU A 174 -10.04 -3.16 -0.60
N ASP A 175 -10.89 -2.33 -1.23
CA ASP A 175 -12.27 -2.05 -0.86
C ASP A 175 -13.11 -1.88 -2.12
N GLU A 176 -14.32 -2.45 -2.14
CA GLU A 176 -15.22 -2.40 -3.29
C GLU A 176 -16.19 -1.21 -3.23
N LEU A 177 -16.02 -0.33 -2.24
CA LEU A 177 -16.81 0.87 -2.02
C LEU A 177 -18.32 0.59 -1.95
N HIS A 178 -18.70 -0.62 -1.50
CA HIS A 178 -20.05 -1.18 -1.54
C HIS A 178 -20.61 -1.29 -2.98
N ASP A 179 -19.86 -1.89 -3.90
CA ASP A 179 -20.21 -2.07 -5.32
C ASP A 179 -20.31 -0.76 -6.13
N HIS A 180 -19.73 0.33 -5.63
CA HIS A 180 -19.74 1.65 -6.29
C HIS A 180 -18.37 2.08 -6.80
N GLY A 181 -17.43 1.14 -6.89
CA GLY A 181 -16.11 1.40 -7.42
C GLY A 181 -15.06 0.47 -6.84
N VAL A 182 -13.83 0.97 -6.74
CA VAL A 182 -12.71 0.25 -6.14
C VAL A 182 -11.73 1.23 -5.52
N SER A 183 -11.24 0.90 -4.33
CA SER A 183 -10.08 1.51 -3.69
C SER A 183 -9.06 0.43 -3.42
N LYS A 184 -7.84 0.57 -3.95
CA LYS A 184 -6.81 -0.47 -3.88
C LYS A 184 -5.44 0.13 -3.68
N LEU A 185 -4.69 -0.40 -2.72
CA LEU A 185 -3.27 -0.12 -2.55
C LEU A 185 -2.46 -1.41 -2.77
N SER A 186 -1.56 -1.40 -3.74
CA SER A 186 -0.59 -2.50 -3.93
C SER A 186 0.82 -2.00 -4.14
N VAL A 187 1.81 -2.85 -3.85
CA VAL A 187 3.23 -2.59 -4.06
C VAL A 187 3.85 -3.69 -4.91
N LYS A 188 4.52 -3.28 -5.99
CA LYS A 188 5.22 -4.18 -6.92
C LYS A 188 6.72 -3.95 -6.82
N ILE A 189 7.50 -5.03 -6.83
CA ILE A 189 8.96 -5.00 -6.90
C ILE A 189 9.45 -5.75 -8.13
N ARG A 190 10.43 -5.18 -8.83
CA ARG A 190 11.23 -5.84 -9.87
C ARG A 190 12.71 -5.66 -9.53
N VAL A 191 13.44 -6.76 -9.43
CA VAL A 191 14.90 -6.76 -9.32
C VAL A 191 15.46 -7.23 -10.64
N MET A 192 16.27 -6.38 -11.26
CA MET A 192 17.01 -6.62 -12.49
C MET A 192 18.49 -6.81 -12.16
N PRO A 193 19.35 -7.25 -13.10
CA PRO A 193 20.75 -7.49 -12.81
C PRO A 193 21.54 -6.27 -12.32
N SER A 194 21.13 -5.05 -12.70
CA SER A 194 21.83 -3.81 -12.37
C SER A 194 21.04 -2.84 -11.49
N TYR A 195 19.74 -3.06 -11.28
CA TYR A 195 18.90 -2.15 -10.50
C TYR A 195 17.71 -2.88 -9.89
N TRP A 196 17.06 -2.25 -8.91
CA TRP A 196 15.70 -2.62 -8.52
C TRP A 196 14.74 -1.45 -8.71
N PHE A 197 13.46 -1.78 -8.91
CA PHE A 197 12.38 -0.82 -9.11
C PHE A 197 11.15 -1.23 -8.31
N VAL A 198 10.61 -0.29 -7.53
CA VAL A 198 9.37 -0.45 -6.77
C VAL A 198 8.30 0.49 -7.31
N LEU A 199 7.06 -0.01 -7.45
CA LEU A 199 5.87 0.78 -7.69
C LEU A 199 4.86 0.51 -6.58
N LEU A 200 4.70 1.46 -5.67
CA LEU A 200 3.56 1.53 -4.75
C LEU A 200 2.46 2.34 -5.45
N ARG A 201 1.28 1.76 -5.61
CA ARG A 201 0.15 2.40 -6.29
C ARG A 201 -1.09 2.30 -5.44
N TYR A 202 -1.62 3.45 -5.08
CA TYR A 202 -3.02 3.62 -4.70
C TYR A 202 -3.83 3.93 -5.96
N PHE A 203 -4.94 3.22 -6.15
CA PHE A 203 -5.88 3.42 -7.23
C PHE A 203 -7.29 3.52 -6.66
N LEU A 204 -8.00 4.57 -7.06
CA LEU A 204 -9.37 4.84 -6.69
C LEU A 204 -10.19 5.07 -7.96
N ARG A 205 -11.27 4.34 -8.10
CA ARG A 205 -12.34 4.61 -9.05
C ARG A 205 -13.62 4.68 -8.26
N VAL A 206 -14.30 5.82 -8.31
CA VAL A 206 -15.69 5.94 -7.85
C VAL A 206 -16.54 6.04 -9.11
N ASP A 207 -17.38 5.03 -9.33
CA ASP A 207 -18.11 4.88 -10.58
C ASP A 207 -18.94 6.14 -10.89
N ASP A 208 -18.84 6.63 -12.13
CA ASP A 208 -19.48 7.85 -12.64
C ASP A 208 -19.12 9.16 -11.90
N VAL A 209 -18.16 9.15 -10.97
CA VAL A 209 -17.74 10.33 -10.20
C VAL A 209 -16.32 10.76 -10.53
N LEU A 210 -15.32 9.96 -10.18
CA LEU A 210 -13.91 10.31 -10.38
C LEU A 210 -12.99 9.09 -10.43
N VAL A 211 -11.81 9.31 -10.99
CA VAL A 211 -10.70 8.36 -10.95
C VAL A 211 -9.46 9.07 -10.44
N ARG A 212 -8.79 8.48 -9.44
CA ARG A 212 -7.57 8.99 -8.82
C ARG A 212 -6.52 7.89 -8.73
N SER A 213 -5.26 8.27 -8.90
CA SER A 213 -4.12 7.40 -8.64
C SER A 213 -2.99 8.16 -7.95
N ASN A 214 -2.51 7.62 -6.84
CA ASN A 214 -1.29 8.07 -6.17
C ASN A 214 -0.22 6.99 -6.36
N GLU A 215 0.85 7.33 -7.07
CA GLU A 215 1.93 6.40 -7.40
C GLU A 215 3.24 6.88 -6.76
N THR A 216 3.87 6.03 -5.96
CA THR A 216 5.26 6.21 -5.52
C THR A 216 6.14 5.20 -6.25
N ARG A 217 7.03 5.71 -7.09
CA ARG A 217 8.06 4.92 -7.77
C ARG A 217 9.36 5.10 -7.02
N MET A 218 10.06 3.99 -6.76
CA MET A 218 11.43 4.02 -6.25
C MET A 218 12.35 3.24 -7.17
N PHE A 219 13.50 3.83 -7.48
CA PHE A 219 14.50 3.25 -8.36
C PHE A 219 15.88 3.36 -7.73
N HIS A 220 16.65 2.27 -7.81
CA HIS A 220 18.03 2.25 -7.36
C HIS A 220 18.89 1.47 -8.33
N MET A 221 19.92 2.14 -8.84
CA MET A 221 20.99 1.51 -9.62
C MET A 221 22.06 0.99 -8.65
N LEU A 222 22.54 -0.24 -8.87
CA LEU A 222 23.67 -0.78 -8.11
C LEU A 222 24.87 0.17 -8.15
N ASN A 223 25.62 0.21 -7.05
CA ASN A 223 26.80 1.05 -6.85
C ASN A 223 26.53 2.56 -6.81
N THR A 224 25.27 2.96 -6.67
CA THR A 224 24.91 4.33 -6.25
C THR A 224 24.63 4.37 -4.74
N ASP A 225 24.69 5.55 -4.14
CA ASP A 225 24.48 5.79 -2.70
C ASP A 225 23.11 6.44 -2.41
N TYR A 226 22.21 6.44 -3.40
CA TYR A 226 20.87 6.98 -3.29
C TYR A 226 19.82 6.14 -4.02
N ILE A 227 18.56 6.35 -3.63
CA ILE A 227 17.38 5.87 -4.33
C ILE A 227 16.64 7.09 -4.87
N LEU A 228 16.25 7.07 -6.14
CA LEU A 228 15.30 8.03 -6.68
C LEU A 228 13.89 7.64 -6.27
N ARG A 229 13.16 8.56 -5.67
CA ARG A 229 11.74 8.40 -5.32
C ARG A 229 10.91 9.47 -6.02
N GLU A 230 10.03 9.05 -6.92
CA GLU A 230 9.05 9.92 -7.58
C GLU A 230 7.65 9.61 -7.05
N TYR A 231 6.99 10.61 -6.48
CA TYR A 231 5.57 10.57 -6.15
C TYR A 231 4.78 11.35 -7.19
N THR A 232 3.68 10.77 -7.68
CA THR A 232 2.72 11.46 -8.55
C THR A 232 1.30 11.21 -8.07
N SER A 233 0.52 12.27 -7.90
CA SER A 233 -0.93 12.21 -7.75
C SER A 233 -1.60 12.61 -9.05
N LYS A 234 -2.50 11.78 -9.55
CA LYS A 234 -3.26 11.99 -10.79
C LYS A 234 -4.74 11.87 -10.49
N GLU A 235 -5.55 12.73 -11.08
CA GLU A 235 -7.00 12.70 -10.87
C GLU A 235 -7.77 13.32 -12.02
N SER A 236 -8.90 12.70 -12.38
CA SER A 236 -9.91 13.31 -13.25
C SER A 236 -11.30 12.99 -12.73
N SER A 237 -12.26 13.91 -12.96
CA SER A 237 -13.67 13.56 -12.85
C SER A 237 -14.04 12.57 -13.97
N ALA A 238 -15.05 11.73 -13.73
CA ALA A 238 -15.55 10.79 -14.74
C ALA A 238 -16.09 11.54 -15.98
N LYS A 239 -16.69 12.72 -15.76
CA LYS A 239 -17.19 13.62 -16.81
C LYS A 239 -16.06 14.11 -17.73
N ASP A 240 -14.95 14.56 -17.16
CA ASP A 240 -13.83 15.10 -17.95
C ASP A 240 -13.03 13.99 -18.64
N LEU A 241 -12.95 12.82 -18.00
CA LEU A 241 -12.27 11.65 -18.55
C LEU A 241 -13.03 11.08 -19.77
N ASN A 242 -14.35 11.24 -19.80
CA ASN A 242 -15.25 10.82 -20.88
C ASN A 242 -14.97 9.40 -21.38
N MET A 243 -14.70 8.49 -20.45
CA MET A 243 -14.41 7.09 -20.69
C MET A 243 -15.46 6.24 -19.95
N PRO A 244 -16.08 5.25 -20.60
CA PRO A 244 -17.01 4.34 -19.93
C PRO A 244 -16.31 3.49 -18.87
N THR A 245 -16.98 3.20 -17.75
CA THR A 245 -16.47 2.32 -16.68
C THR A 245 -16.10 0.92 -17.19
N SER A 246 -16.76 0.43 -18.24
CA SER A 246 -16.44 -0.86 -18.90
C SER A 246 -15.05 -0.90 -19.55
N HIS A 247 -14.46 0.25 -19.84
CA HIS A 247 -13.10 0.40 -20.35
C HIS A 247 -12.07 0.60 -19.23
N MET A 248 -12.49 0.73 -17.97
CA MET A 248 -11.62 0.93 -16.80
C MET A 248 -11.54 -0.35 -15.96
N LYS A 249 -11.20 -1.48 -16.59
CA LYS A 249 -11.16 -2.77 -15.88
C LYS A 249 -9.97 -2.81 -14.92
N GLU A 250 -8.82 -2.39 -15.41
CA GLU A 250 -7.58 -2.32 -14.65
C GLU A 250 -7.13 -0.87 -14.50
N ALA A 251 -6.35 -0.60 -13.45
CA ALA A 251 -5.80 0.73 -13.20
C ALA A 251 -4.97 1.24 -14.40
N ASP A 252 -4.23 0.34 -15.06
CA ASP A 252 -3.38 0.69 -16.21
C ASP A 252 -4.19 1.08 -17.47
N ASP A 253 -5.48 0.74 -17.54
CA ASP A 253 -6.36 1.12 -18.67
C ASP A 253 -6.69 2.63 -18.64
N VAL A 254 -6.65 3.26 -17.45
CA VAL A 254 -7.15 4.61 -17.24
C VAL A 254 -6.07 5.61 -16.78
N ILE A 255 -5.09 5.16 -16.00
CA ILE A 255 -4.01 6.02 -15.45
C ILE A 255 -3.29 6.87 -16.51
N PRO A 256 -3.01 6.38 -17.74
CA PRO A 256 -2.35 7.18 -18.78
C PRO A 256 -3.14 8.43 -19.20
N PHE A 257 -4.45 8.45 -18.99
CA PHE A 257 -5.35 9.54 -19.37
C PHE A 257 -5.61 10.54 -18.23
N LEU A 258 -5.16 10.23 -17.01
CA LEU A 258 -5.36 11.11 -15.85
C LEU A 258 -4.34 12.25 -15.84
N PRO A 259 -4.77 13.51 -15.67
CA PRO A 259 -3.84 14.63 -15.53
C PRO A 259 -3.13 14.56 -14.18
N VAL A 260 -1.83 14.87 -14.20
CA VAL A 260 -0.99 14.96 -12.99
C VAL A 260 -1.38 16.23 -12.22
N LYS A 261 -1.80 16.06 -10.96
CA LYS A 261 -2.14 17.14 -10.03
C LYS A 261 -0.94 17.53 -9.17
N GLU A 262 -0.11 16.56 -8.83
CA GLU A 262 1.07 16.74 -7.99
C GLU A 262 2.18 15.82 -8.47
N LYS A 263 3.41 16.33 -8.49
CA LYS A 263 4.63 15.54 -8.71
C LYS A 263 5.70 16.02 -7.75
N ILE A 264 6.26 15.09 -6.98
CA ILE A 264 7.38 15.36 -6.08
C ILE A 264 8.48 14.33 -6.35
N THR A 265 9.72 14.79 -6.44
CA THR A 265 10.88 13.92 -6.65
C THR A 265 11.92 14.11 -5.56
N HIS A 266 12.46 13.00 -5.06
CA HIS A 266 13.46 12.99 -4.00
C HIS A 266 14.62 12.05 -4.31
N LYS A 267 15.80 12.39 -3.79
CA LYS A 267 16.88 11.43 -3.51
C LYS A 267 16.80 10.99 -2.06
N LEU A 268 16.83 9.69 -1.85
CA LEU A 268 16.93 9.04 -0.55
C LEU A 268 18.37 8.55 -0.40
N HIS A 269 19.20 9.34 0.28
CA HIS A 269 20.60 8.99 0.54
C HIS A 269 20.69 8.06 1.74
N PHE A 270 21.51 7.02 1.63
CA PHE A 270 21.81 6.09 2.72
C PHE A 270 23.33 6.01 2.88
N ASN A 271 23.81 5.95 4.12
CA ASN A 271 25.23 5.95 4.39
C ASN A 271 25.85 4.62 3.96
N CYS A 272 26.50 4.57 2.80
CA CYS A 272 27.39 3.46 2.47
C CYS A 272 28.62 3.54 3.37
N SER A 273 28.63 2.79 4.47
CA SER A 273 29.86 2.55 5.23
C SER A 273 30.87 1.90 4.27
N SER A 274 31.89 2.65 3.89
CA SER A 274 33.03 2.20 3.08
C SER A 274 33.78 1.04 3.71
#